data_AF-A0A1E1W667-F1
#
_entry.id   AF-A0A1E1W667-F1
#
_cell.length_a   1.000
_cell.length_b   1.000
_cell.length_c   1.000
_cell.angle_alpha   90.00
_cell.angle_beta   90.00
_cell.angle_gamma   90.00
#
_symmetry.space_group_name_H-M   'P 1'
#
loop_
_entity.id
_entity.type
_entity.pdbx_description
1 polymer ?
#
loop_
_entity_poly.entity_id
_entity_poly.type
_entity_poly.pdbx_seq_one_letter_code
_entity_poly.pdbx_strand_id
1 'polypeptide(L)'
;MVRAARALLCAVTRLLILADMVDVHLLLNKLRTVETDLDKLKSASSQSELVESARQFGRSANELAAQAARRQHELKEPRMKDELAAARAVLKKHSTMLLTASKVYVRHPELAAAKANRDYVLRAVCSAVDTISAVAQ
;
A
#
# COMPACT_ATOMS: atom_id res chain seq x y z
N MET A 1 -24.60 -17.77 -37.26
CA MET A 1 -24.20 -18.18 -35.89
C MET A 1 -22.80 -17.68 -35.51
N VAL A 2 -21.75 -17.94 -36.31
CA VAL A 2 -20.35 -17.54 -36.00
C VAL A 2 -20.17 -16.03 -35.78
N ARG A 3 -20.80 -15.17 -36.60
CA ARG A 3 -20.69 -13.70 -36.45
C ARG A 3 -21.25 -13.17 -35.12
N ALA A 4 -22.40 -13.70 -34.69
CA ALA A 4 -23.03 -13.33 -33.43
C ALA A 4 -22.19 -13.79 -32.23
N ALA A 5 -21.65 -15.01 -32.27
CA ALA A 5 -20.74 -15.52 -31.25
C ALA A 5 -19.46 -14.66 -31.14
N ARG A 6 -18.87 -14.26 -32.28
CA ARG A 6 -17.70 -13.37 -32.28
C ARG A 6 -18.02 -12.00 -31.68
N ALA A 7 -19.16 -11.40 -32.04
CA ALA A 7 -19.58 -10.12 -31.48
C ALA A 7 -19.78 -10.21 -29.95
N LEU A 8 -20.40 -11.29 -29.46
CA LEU A 8 -20.56 -11.55 -28.04
C LEU A 8 -19.22 -11.67 -27.32
N LEU A 9 -18.30 -12.50 -27.84
CA LEU A 9 -16.97 -12.66 -27.24
C LEU A 9 -16.21 -11.32 -27.18
N CYS A 10 -16.26 -10.52 -28.25
CA CYS A 10 -15.64 -9.19 -28.25
C CYS A 10 -16.23 -8.27 -27.17
N ALA A 11 -17.54 -8.29 -26.97
CA ALA A 11 -18.20 -7.49 -25.93
C ALA A 11 -17.79 -7.96 -24.52
N VAL A 12 -17.77 -9.28 -24.28
CA VAL A 12 -17.35 -9.86 -23.00
C VAL A 12 -15.89 -9.54 -22.70
N THR A 13 -14.98 -9.67 -23.67
CA THR A 13 -13.56 -9.33 -23.48
C THR A 13 -13.39 -7.85 -23.11
N ARG A 14 -14.11 -6.94 -23.78
CA ARG A 14 -14.05 -5.50 -23.45
C ARG A 14 -14.54 -5.22 -22.02
N LEU A 15 -15.61 -5.89 -21.60
CA LEU A 15 -16.15 -5.77 -20.24
C LEU A 15 -15.14 -6.26 -19.20
N LEU A 16 -14.51 -7.42 -19.43
CA LEU A 16 -13.53 -7.98 -18.50
C LEU A 16 -12.27 -7.09 -18.38
N ILE A 17 -11.81 -6.49 -19.48
CA ILE A 17 -10.70 -5.53 -19.46
C ILE A 17 -11.08 -4.28 -18.65
N LEU A 18 -12.29 -3.75 -18.84
CA LEU A 18 -12.79 -2.61 -18.07
C LEU A 18 -12.91 -2.94 -16.57
N ALA A 19 -13.39 -4.12 -16.23
CA ALA A 19 -13.49 -4.57 -14.84
C ALA A 19 -12.10 -4.63 -14.18
N ASP A 20 -11.11 -5.24 -14.84
CA ASP A 20 -9.73 -5.30 -14.34
C ASP A 20 -9.13 -3.91 -14.13
N MET A 21 -9.34 -2.98 -15.07
CA MET A 21 -8.88 -1.59 -14.92
C MET A 21 -9.51 -0.89 -13.70
N VAL A 22 -10.79 -1.14 -13.40
CA VAL A 22 -11.46 -0.59 -12.22
C VAL A 22 -10.85 -1.15 -10.94
N ASP A 23 -10.57 -2.45 -10.89
CA ASP A 23 -9.95 -3.10 -9.73
C ASP A 23 -8.55 -2.55 -9.44
N VAL A 24 -7.73 -2.36 -10.49
CA VAL A 24 -6.43 -1.70 -10.38
C VAL A 24 -6.58 -0.26 -9.90
N HIS A 25 -7.54 0.50 -10.44
CA HIS A 25 -7.75 1.90 -10.05
C HIS A 25 -8.18 2.03 -8.57
N LEU A 26 -9.03 1.13 -8.09
CA LEU A 26 -9.43 1.08 -6.68
C LEU A 26 -8.22 0.82 -5.77
N LEU A 27 -7.32 -0.08 -6.19
CA LEU A 27 -6.10 -0.40 -5.44
C LEU A 27 -5.16 0.82 -5.38
N LEU A 28 -4.96 1.53 -6.50
CA LEU A 28 -4.17 2.75 -6.56
C LEU A 28 -4.77 3.89 -5.72
N ASN A 29 -6.10 3.96 -5.59
CA ASN A 29 -6.74 4.94 -4.70
C ASN A 29 -6.48 4.64 -3.22
N LYS A 30 -6.50 3.36 -2.81
CA LYS A 30 -6.09 2.95 -1.46
C LYS A 30 -4.61 3.26 -1.20
N LEU A 31 -3.78 3.08 -2.21
CA LEU A 31 -2.36 3.42 -2.17
C LEU A 31 -2.14 4.91 -1.86
N ARG A 32 -2.78 5.80 -2.62
CA ARG A 32 -2.74 7.26 -2.35
C ARG A 32 -3.23 7.65 -0.97
N THR A 33 -4.22 6.92 -0.44
CA THR A 33 -4.72 7.13 0.93
C THR A 33 -3.63 6.81 1.95
N VAL A 34 -2.91 5.71 1.76
CA VAL A 34 -1.77 5.31 2.62
C VAL A 34 -0.63 6.33 2.54
N GLU A 35 -0.29 6.84 1.35
CA GLU A 35 0.72 7.89 1.18
C GLU A 35 0.34 9.17 1.93
N THR A 36 -0.91 9.61 1.79
CA THR A 36 -1.44 10.80 2.48
C THR A 36 -1.38 10.62 4.01
N ASP A 37 -1.76 9.45 4.51
CA ASP A 37 -1.71 9.15 5.93
C ASP A 37 -0.27 9.06 6.47
N LEU A 38 0.68 8.57 5.65
CA LEU A 38 2.10 8.58 5.97
C LEU A 38 2.65 10.00 6.10
N ASP A 39 2.26 10.90 5.21
CA ASP A 39 2.73 12.30 5.27
C ASP A 39 2.18 13.03 6.50
N LYS A 40 0.92 12.77 6.89
CA LYS A 40 0.37 13.25 8.17
C LYS A 40 1.14 12.71 9.37
N LEU A 41 1.51 11.43 9.34
CA LEU A 41 2.31 10.79 10.40
C LEU A 41 3.72 11.40 10.46
N LYS A 42 4.31 11.76 9.32
CA LYS A 42 5.60 12.47 9.24
C LYS A 42 5.53 13.85 9.88
N SER A 43 4.46 14.61 9.63
CA SER A 43 4.28 15.97 10.14
C SER A 43 3.81 16.05 11.60
N ALA A 44 3.37 14.94 12.20
CA ALA A 44 2.88 14.91 13.57
C ALA A 44 3.94 15.44 14.57
N SER A 45 3.53 16.42 15.38
CA SER A 45 4.41 17.16 16.28
C SER A 45 4.19 16.83 17.75
N SER A 46 3.02 16.25 18.08
CA SER A 46 2.67 15.81 19.43
C SER A 46 2.45 14.30 19.51
N GLN A 47 2.56 13.74 20.72
CA GLN A 47 2.27 12.32 20.96
C GLN A 47 0.80 11.97 20.66
N SER A 48 -0.12 12.90 20.91
CA SER A 48 -1.55 12.69 20.64
C SER A 48 -1.83 12.60 19.14
N GLU A 49 -1.36 13.60 18.38
CA GLU A 49 -1.47 13.62 16.90
C GLU A 49 -0.83 12.39 16.27
N LEU A 50 0.33 11.97 16.79
CA LEU A 50 1.05 10.81 16.28
C LEU A 50 0.23 9.52 16.47
N VAL A 51 -0.36 9.32 17.65
CA VAL A 51 -1.17 8.13 17.93
C VAL A 51 -2.42 8.11 17.06
N GLU A 52 -3.08 9.24 16.87
CA GLU A 52 -4.25 9.35 16.00
C GLU A 52 -3.89 9.07 14.53
N SER A 53 -2.86 9.74 14.02
CA SER A 53 -2.37 9.56 12.64
C SER A 53 -1.91 8.12 12.38
N ALA A 54 -1.24 7.50 13.34
CA ALA A 54 -0.82 6.10 13.23
C ALA A 54 -1.99 5.11 13.26
N ARG A 55 -3.06 5.39 14.00
CA ARG A 55 -4.29 4.58 13.96
C ARG A 55 -4.96 4.67 12.59
N GLN A 56 -5.04 5.87 12.02
CA GLN A 56 -5.60 6.09 10.69
C GLN A 56 -4.76 5.38 9.61
N PHE A 57 -3.46 5.64 9.60
CA PHE A 57 -2.51 4.95 8.72
C PHE A 57 -2.60 3.43 8.84
N GLY A 58 -2.67 2.88 10.06
CA GLY A 58 -2.77 1.44 10.28
C GLY A 58 -4.03 0.82 9.67
N ARG A 59 -5.17 1.54 9.67
CA ARG A 59 -6.39 1.10 8.97
C ARG A 59 -6.18 1.09 7.46
N SER A 60 -5.73 2.21 6.91
CA SER A 60 -5.48 2.35 5.47
C SER A 60 -4.47 1.33 4.95
N ALA A 61 -3.38 1.08 5.69
CA ALA A 61 -2.36 0.10 5.33
C ALA A 61 -2.90 -1.34 5.36
N ASN A 62 -3.76 -1.67 6.33
CA ASN A 62 -4.41 -2.99 6.37
C ASN A 62 -5.39 -3.18 5.22
N GLU A 63 -6.17 -2.15 4.85
CA GLU A 63 -7.05 -2.19 3.69
C GLU A 63 -6.27 -2.38 2.39
N LEU A 64 -5.19 -1.61 2.20
CA LEU A 64 -4.28 -1.77 1.07
C LEU A 64 -3.69 -3.19 1.02
N ALA A 65 -3.20 -3.70 2.15
CA ALA A 65 -2.61 -5.04 2.22
C ALA A 65 -3.64 -6.15 1.94
N ALA A 66 -4.92 -5.95 2.28
CA ALA A 66 -5.99 -6.88 1.97
C ALA A 66 -6.36 -6.85 0.48
N GLN A 67 -6.45 -5.66 -0.12
CA GLN A 67 -6.75 -5.54 -1.56
C GLN A 67 -5.59 -6.04 -2.42
N ALA A 68 -4.35 -5.72 -2.05
CA ALA A 68 -3.16 -6.27 -2.68
C ALA A 68 -3.11 -7.81 -2.59
N ALA A 69 -3.68 -8.41 -1.55
CA ALA A 69 -3.81 -9.86 -1.44
C ALA A 69 -4.70 -10.44 -2.55
N ARG A 70 -5.82 -9.78 -2.84
CA ARG A 70 -6.74 -10.19 -3.90
C ARG A 70 -6.06 -10.10 -5.26
N ARG A 71 -5.40 -8.98 -5.54
CA ARG A 71 -4.60 -8.80 -6.76
C ARG A 71 -3.52 -9.88 -6.91
N GLN A 72 -2.84 -10.23 -5.81
CA GLN A 72 -1.84 -11.30 -5.80
C GLN A 72 -2.41 -12.65 -6.28
N HIS A 73 -3.65 -12.98 -5.95
CA HIS A 73 -4.28 -14.22 -6.41
C HIS A 73 -4.63 -14.19 -7.90
N GLU A 74 -4.94 -13.02 -8.45
CA GLU A 74 -5.32 -12.81 -9.85
C GLU A 74 -4.13 -12.87 -10.82
N LEU A 75 -2.97 -12.38 -10.36
CA LEU A 75 -1.72 -12.40 -11.13
C LEU A 75 -1.43 -13.81 -11.68
N LYS A 76 -0.84 -13.88 -12.86
CA LYS A 76 -0.48 -15.17 -13.49
C LYS A 76 0.98 -15.52 -13.26
N GLU A 77 1.87 -14.53 -13.32
CA GLU A 77 3.30 -14.73 -13.16
C GLU A 77 3.68 -15.00 -11.70
N PRO A 78 4.32 -16.15 -11.38
CA PRO A 78 4.74 -16.48 -10.02
C PRO A 78 5.67 -15.41 -9.41
N ARG A 79 6.61 -14.89 -10.20
CA ARG A 79 7.55 -13.86 -9.75
C ARG A 79 6.83 -12.61 -9.22
N MET A 80 5.81 -12.13 -9.95
CA MET A 80 5.01 -10.98 -9.53
C MET A 80 4.19 -11.28 -8.27
N LYS A 81 3.69 -12.52 -8.10
CA LYS A 81 3.00 -12.92 -6.87
C LYS A 81 3.91 -12.84 -5.66
N ASP A 82 5.13 -13.36 -5.80
CA ASP A 82 6.12 -13.38 -4.72
C ASP A 82 6.58 -11.97 -4.38
N GLU A 83 6.80 -11.13 -5.39
CA GLU A 83 7.17 -9.72 -5.22
C GLU A 83 6.07 -8.93 -4.48
N LEU A 84 4.81 -9.12 -4.87
CA LEU A 84 3.66 -8.51 -4.19
C LEU A 84 3.49 -9.03 -2.75
N ALA A 85 3.70 -10.33 -2.52
CA ALA A 85 3.66 -10.93 -1.20
C ALA A 85 4.75 -10.34 -0.29
N ALA A 86 5.97 -10.20 -0.79
CA ALA A 86 7.09 -9.61 -0.08
C ALA A 86 6.80 -8.15 0.28
N ALA A 87 6.34 -7.34 -0.68
CA ALA A 87 6.00 -5.94 -0.43
C ALA A 87 4.90 -5.79 0.63
N ARG A 88 3.86 -6.64 0.57
CA ARG A 88 2.81 -6.68 1.61
C ARG A 88 3.36 -7.04 2.99
N ALA A 89 4.29 -7.99 3.07
CA ALA A 89 4.93 -8.38 4.34
C ALA A 89 5.77 -7.24 4.93
N VAL A 90 6.53 -6.53 4.09
CA VAL A 90 7.31 -5.35 4.47
C VAL A 90 6.39 -4.23 4.96
N LEU A 91 5.31 -3.93 4.22
CA LEU A 91 4.31 -2.94 4.62
C LEU A 91 3.74 -3.25 6.00
N LYS A 92 3.31 -4.50 6.24
CA LYS A 92 2.74 -4.92 7.53
C LYS A 92 3.75 -4.80 8.68
N LYS A 93 4.98 -5.29 8.47
CA LYS A 93 6.05 -5.27 9.49
C LYS A 93 6.47 -3.84 9.84
N HIS A 94 6.70 -3.00 8.85
CA HIS A 94 7.21 -1.65 9.11
C HIS A 94 6.12 -0.68 9.54
N SER A 95 4.86 -0.91 9.16
CA SER A 95 3.73 -0.14 9.71
C SER A 95 3.64 -0.22 11.24
N THR A 96 3.87 -1.40 11.83
CA THR A 96 3.83 -1.55 13.30
C THR A 96 5.06 -0.93 13.96
N MET A 97 6.24 -1.03 13.33
CA MET A 97 7.47 -0.40 13.82
C MET A 97 7.43 1.14 13.75
N LEU A 98 6.72 1.69 12.76
CA LEU A 98 6.69 3.12 12.48
C LEU A 98 6.14 3.95 13.64
N LEU A 99 5.11 3.44 14.33
CA LEU A 99 4.56 4.09 15.52
C LEU A 99 5.61 4.18 16.63
N THR A 100 6.32 3.08 16.89
CA THR A 100 7.35 3.03 17.94
C THR A 100 8.52 3.96 17.60
N ALA A 101 9.04 3.90 16.37
CA ALA A 101 10.13 4.76 15.93
C ALA A 101 9.75 6.25 15.99
N SER A 102 8.54 6.60 15.54
CA SER A 102 8.05 7.97 15.58
C SER A 102 7.81 8.45 17.01
N LYS A 103 7.34 7.59 17.92
CA LYS A 103 7.16 7.96 19.34
C LYS A 103 8.46 8.34 20.01
N VAL A 104 9.54 7.59 19.74
CA VAL A 104 10.88 7.88 20.29
C VAL A 104 11.37 9.22 19.76
N TYR A 105 11.26 9.46 18.45
CA TYR A 105 11.69 10.73 17.85
C TYR A 105 10.91 11.94 18.37
N VAL A 106 9.58 11.85 18.52
CA VAL A 106 8.77 12.95 19.06
C VAL A 106 9.11 13.24 20.53
N ARG A 107 9.56 12.25 21.31
CA ARG A 107 10.01 12.46 22.70
C ARG A 107 11.42 13.05 22.79
N HIS A 108 12.29 12.67 21.86
CA HIS A 108 13.70 13.00 21.85
C HIS A 108 14.14 13.52 20.48
N PRO A 109 13.65 14.70 20.05
CA PRO A 109 13.99 15.26 18.74
C PRO A 109 15.49 15.59 18.60
N GLU A 110 16.20 15.78 19.70
CA GLU A 110 17.64 15.99 19.78
C GLU A 110 18.46 14.74 19.40
N LEU A 111 17.88 13.54 19.52
CA LEU A 111 18.57 12.29 19.23
C LEU A 111 18.58 11.99 17.73
N ALA A 112 19.70 12.30 17.07
CA ALA A 112 19.92 12.00 15.66
C ALA A 112 19.66 10.53 15.29
N ALA A 113 19.99 9.59 16.19
CA ALA A 113 19.71 8.16 16.00
C ALA A 113 18.21 7.84 15.95
N ALA A 114 17.38 8.53 16.75
CA ALA A 114 15.93 8.36 16.73
C ALA A 114 15.33 8.84 15.40
N LYS A 115 15.84 9.96 14.87
CA LYS A 115 15.47 10.47 13.55
C LYS A 115 15.85 9.47 12.45
N ALA A 116 17.11 9.04 12.43
CA ALA A 116 17.62 8.10 11.43
C ALA A 116 16.82 6.78 11.41
N ASN A 117 16.47 6.26 12.60
CA ASN A 117 15.63 5.07 12.73
C ASN A 117 14.22 5.30 12.17
N ARG A 118 13.57 6.43 12.49
CA ARG A 118 12.26 6.80 11.94
C ARG A 118 12.31 6.89 10.41
N ASP A 119 13.32 7.58 9.87
CA ASP A 119 13.48 7.80 8.43
C ASP A 119 13.79 6.49 7.68
N TYR A 120 14.51 5.56 8.31
CA TYR A 120 14.71 4.22 7.78
C TYR A 120 13.39 3.45 7.66
N VAL A 121 12.60 3.41 8.75
CA VAL A 121 11.31 2.70 8.74
C VAL A 121 10.34 3.34 7.74
N LEU A 122 10.30 4.67 7.65
CA LEU A 122 9.48 5.38 6.67
C LEU A 122 9.85 5.02 5.23
N ARG A 123 11.15 5.05 4.89
CA ARG A 123 11.62 4.66 3.55
C ARG A 123 11.24 3.23 3.20
N ALA A 124 11.33 2.31 4.15
CA ALA A 124 10.95 0.93 3.93
C ALA A 124 9.44 0.76 3.69
N VAL A 125 8.60 1.55 4.37
CA VAL A 125 7.15 1.60 4.08
C VAL A 125 6.88 2.21 2.70
N CYS A 126 7.48 3.35 2.35
CA CYS A 126 7.32 3.99 1.04
C CYS A 126 7.73 3.04 -0.09
N SER A 127 8.90 2.41 0.03
CA SER A 127 9.37 1.43 -0.95
C SER A 127 8.40 0.25 -1.11
N ALA A 128 7.81 -0.25 -0.01
CA ALA A 128 6.81 -1.31 -0.10
C ALA A 128 5.54 -0.85 -0.82
N VAL A 129 5.09 0.37 -0.57
CA VAL A 129 3.96 1.01 -1.25
C VAL A 129 4.25 1.16 -2.75
N ASP A 130 5.43 1.66 -3.11
CA ASP A 130 5.87 1.79 -4.51
C ASP A 130 5.91 0.44 -5.23
N THR A 131 6.44 -0.60 -4.59
CA THR A 131 6.46 -1.95 -5.15
C THR A 131 5.04 -2.52 -5.33
N ILE A 132 4.13 -2.29 -4.38
CA ILE A 132 2.72 -2.68 -4.55
C ILE A 132 2.11 -1.98 -5.76
N SER A 133 2.39 -0.68 -5.95
CA SER A 133 1.93 0.09 -7.12
C SER A 133 2.43 -0.52 -8.44
N ALA A 134 3.74 -0.78 -8.50
CA ALA A 134 4.41 -1.25 -9.71
C ALA A 134 3.97 -2.66 -10.13
N VAL A 135 3.73 -3.55 -9.16
CA VAL A 135 3.34 -4.95 -9.43
C VAL A 135 1.83 -5.09 -9.66
N ALA A 136 1.03 -4.11 -9.21
CA ALA A 136 -0.43 -4.15 -9.34
C ALA A 136 -0.94 -3.78 -10.75
N GLN A 137 -0.18 -2.96 -11.48
CA GLN A 137 -0.46 -2.53 -12.86
C GLN A 137 -0.22 -3.66 -13.85
#